data_AF-A0A6C0K4N9-F1
#
_entry.id   AF-A0A6C0K4N9-F1
#
_cell.length_a   1.000
_cell.length_b   1.000
_cell.length_c   1.000
_cell.angle_alpha   90.00
_cell.angle_beta   90.00
_cell.angle_gamma   90.00
#
_symmetry.space_group_name_H-M   'P 1'
#
loop_
_entity.id
_entity.type
_entity.pdbx_description
1 polymer ?
#
loop_
_entity_poly.entity_id
_entity_poly.type
_entity_poly.pdbx_seq_one_letter_code
_entity_poly.pdbx_strand_id
1 'polypeptide(L)'
;MTTVYDSSSMLAQGIMKMFDETFGPSAKMTDEKVSDFVAEQVSEVPEEKQSEVLNAVTRHVYERLTPSPLPELPELPEMNSEPASEPEAIQESGESNESGESGESGEEADDENDDDDMPGLISSSFCEIEHMLKNGTPDMRICKEIWKYSQQNNAQSETDDHGRTLMHLALRYRSDSYRIIDTILEEFEGIETIPDNEDWLPLHYAARYAQTLYPVKELHYWYPEAVLKFTDVGVPPVVIARCRESPKEIVDFLVAATKQAKADAKAAEKAAECQISEPGSVALLFDRNRIIENERYHDAFLLALLAIGVFFICTILARTLA
;
A
#
# COMPACT_ATOMS: atom_id res chain seq x y z
N MET A 1 5.72 2.32 31.00
CA MET A 1 4.65 1.35 30.68
C MET A 1 4.48 1.38 29.18
N THR A 2 5.21 0.52 28.47
CA THR A 2 5.00 0.31 27.02
C THR A 2 3.74 -0.54 26.88
N THR A 3 2.67 0.06 26.36
CA THR A 3 1.48 -0.69 25.97
C THR A 3 1.88 -1.57 24.80
N VAL A 4 2.06 -2.86 25.05
CA VAL A 4 2.16 -3.86 23.98
C VAL A 4 0.78 -3.86 23.31
N TYR A 5 0.69 -3.20 22.16
CA TYR A 5 -0.54 -3.23 21.36
C TYR A 5 -0.73 -4.66 20.85
N ASP A 6 -1.88 -5.23 21.16
CA ASP A 6 -2.20 -6.58 20.73
C ASP A 6 -2.46 -6.57 19.22
N SER A 7 -1.59 -7.24 18.46
CA SER A 7 -1.73 -7.48 17.03
C SER A 7 -3.13 -7.96 16.60
N SER A 8 -3.86 -8.70 17.46
CA SER A 8 -5.25 -9.10 17.19
C SER A 8 -6.20 -7.90 17.13
N SER A 9 -5.97 -6.88 17.98
CA SER A 9 -6.79 -5.68 18.05
C SER A 9 -6.62 -4.79 16.83
N MET A 10 -5.41 -4.63 16.31
CA MET A 10 -5.16 -3.81 15.11
C MET A 10 -5.77 -4.45 13.86
N LEU A 11 -5.64 -5.78 13.73
CA LEU A 11 -6.26 -6.52 12.63
C LEU A 11 -7.79 -6.42 12.66
N ALA A 12 -8.38 -6.56 13.84
CA ALA A 12 -9.82 -6.39 14.02
C ALA A 12 -10.28 -4.97 13.66
N GLN A 13 -9.54 -3.93 14.05
CA GLN A 13 -9.83 -2.54 13.67
C GLN A 13 -9.71 -2.30 12.16
N GLY A 14 -8.70 -2.89 11.51
CA GLY A 14 -8.54 -2.82 10.06
C GLY A 14 -9.73 -3.44 9.32
N ILE A 15 -10.17 -4.63 9.76
CA ILE A 15 -11.33 -5.31 9.17
C ILE A 15 -12.63 -4.50 9.40
N MET A 16 -12.82 -3.93 10.59
CA MET A 16 -13.97 -3.05 10.87
C MET A 16 -13.96 -1.80 9.98
N LYS A 17 -12.80 -1.17 9.78
CA LYS A 17 -12.68 0.00 8.89
C LYS A 17 -12.99 -0.37 7.43
N MET A 18 -12.49 -1.50 6.96
CA MET A 18 -12.82 -2.00 5.61
C MET A 18 -14.31 -2.31 5.46
N PHE A 19 -14.94 -2.89 6.49
CA PHE A 19 -16.39 -3.12 6.51
C PHE A 19 -17.15 -1.79 6.38
N ASP A 20 -16.75 -0.77 7.13
CA ASP A 20 -17.36 0.55 7.13
C ASP A 20 -17.24 1.25 5.78
N GLU A 21 -16.06 1.18 5.17
CA GLU A 21 -15.80 1.76 3.84
C GLU A 21 -16.57 1.02 2.73
N THR A 22 -16.69 -0.30 2.83
CA THR A 22 -17.33 -1.13 1.81
C THR A 22 -18.85 -1.01 1.84
N PHE A 23 -19.46 -0.98 3.03
CA PHE A 23 -20.92 -1.05 3.17
C PHE A 23 -21.56 0.31 3.52
N GLY A 24 -20.77 1.28 3.96
CA GLY A 24 -21.25 2.60 4.36
C GLY A 24 -22.21 2.56 5.56
N PRO A 25 -22.62 3.73 6.08
CA PRO A 25 -23.41 3.82 7.31
C PRO A 25 -24.90 3.43 7.16
N SER A 26 -25.41 3.24 5.93
CA SER A 26 -26.85 3.11 5.67
C SER A 26 -27.26 1.86 4.85
N ALA A 27 -26.35 0.91 4.61
CA ALA A 27 -26.72 -0.28 3.84
C ALA A 27 -27.67 -1.18 4.64
N LYS A 28 -28.88 -1.38 4.10
CA LYS A 28 -29.77 -2.49 4.50
C LYS A 28 -29.14 -3.78 3.98
N MET A 29 -28.35 -4.42 4.83
CA MET A 29 -27.60 -5.61 4.48
C MET A 29 -28.38 -6.87 4.89
N THR A 30 -28.29 -7.93 4.08
CA THR A 30 -28.78 -9.25 4.45
C THR A 30 -27.71 -9.99 5.24
N ASP A 31 -28.11 -10.80 6.22
CA ASP A 31 -27.20 -11.58 7.07
C ASP A 31 -26.21 -12.44 6.25
N GLU A 32 -26.62 -12.88 5.06
CA GLU A 32 -25.81 -13.68 4.14
C GLU A 32 -24.58 -12.93 3.62
N LYS A 33 -24.71 -11.67 3.19
CA LYS A 33 -23.58 -10.88 2.68
C LYS A 33 -22.57 -10.52 3.77
N VAL A 34 -23.06 -10.33 4.99
CA VAL A 34 -22.22 -10.05 6.15
C VAL A 34 -21.40 -11.30 6.48
N SER A 35 -22.07 -12.46 6.53
CA SER A 35 -21.42 -13.74 6.80
C SER A 35 -20.33 -14.06 5.78
N ASP A 36 -20.59 -13.84 4.49
CA ASP A 36 -19.61 -14.11 3.42
C ASP A 36 -18.39 -13.19 3.53
N PHE A 37 -18.60 -11.89 3.76
CA PHE A 37 -17.50 -10.94 3.95
C PHE A 37 -16.64 -11.31 5.17
N VAL A 38 -17.28 -11.60 6.30
CA VAL A 38 -16.57 -11.97 7.53
C VAL A 38 -15.82 -13.29 7.35
N ALA A 39 -16.41 -14.29 6.69
CA ALA A 39 -15.75 -15.57 6.42
C ALA A 39 -14.52 -15.41 5.51
N GLU A 40 -14.61 -14.58 4.47
CA GLU A 40 -13.49 -14.30 3.58
C GLU A 40 -12.33 -13.62 4.34
N GLN A 41 -12.61 -12.56 5.09
CA GLN A 41 -11.57 -11.81 5.81
C GLN A 41 -10.95 -12.61 6.98
N VAL A 42 -11.76 -13.39 7.70
CA VAL A 42 -11.27 -14.22 8.83
C VAL A 42 -10.42 -15.39 8.34
N SER A 43 -10.64 -15.89 7.11
CA SER A 43 -9.83 -16.96 6.53
C SER A 43 -8.36 -16.58 6.31
N GLU A 44 -8.04 -15.29 6.27
CA GLU A 44 -6.66 -14.79 6.12
C GLU A 44 -5.90 -14.67 7.45
N VAL A 45 -6.60 -14.79 8.59
CA VAL A 45 -6.04 -14.68 9.95
C VAL A 45 -5.46 -16.04 10.41
N PRO A 46 -4.32 -16.09 11.13
CA PRO A 46 -3.82 -17.33 11.73
C PRO A 46 -4.87 -18.01 12.64
N GLU A 47 -5.01 -19.33 12.56
CA GLU A 47 -6.06 -20.10 13.26
C GLU A 47 -6.15 -19.78 14.76
N GLU A 48 -5.02 -19.55 15.42
CA GLU A 48 -4.93 -19.22 16.84
C GLU A 48 -5.66 -17.92 17.22
N LYS A 49 -5.79 -16.98 16.28
CA LYS A 49 -6.38 -15.65 16.47
C LYS A 49 -7.74 -15.46 15.80
N GLN A 50 -8.14 -16.40 14.94
CA GLN A 50 -9.42 -16.33 14.23
C GLN A 50 -10.62 -16.16 15.17
N SER A 51 -10.65 -16.86 16.30
CA SER A 51 -11.77 -16.77 17.25
C SER A 51 -11.89 -15.39 17.91
N GLU A 52 -10.77 -14.73 18.19
CA GLU A 52 -10.75 -13.41 18.80
C GLU A 52 -11.18 -12.33 17.81
N VAL A 53 -10.61 -12.35 16.61
CA VAL A 53 -10.96 -11.42 15.52
C VAL A 53 -12.41 -11.60 15.09
N LEU A 54 -12.87 -12.86 14.94
CA LEU A 54 -14.25 -13.17 14.61
C LEU A 54 -15.21 -12.62 15.68
N ASN A 55 -14.91 -12.79 16.97
CA ASN A 55 -15.74 -12.25 18.05
C ASN A 55 -15.79 -10.71 18.04
N ALA A 56 -14.65 -10.05 17.78
CA ALA A 56 -14.57 -8.59 17.72
C ALA A 56 -15.37 -8.03 16.54
N VAL A 57 -15.16 -8.57 15.34
CA VAL A 57 -15.89 -8.16 14.12
C VAL A 57 -17.38 -8.46 14.25
N THR A 58 -17.74 -9.66 14.74
CA THR A 58 -19.13 -10.04 14.98
C THR A 58 -19.82 -9.05 15.93
N ARG A 59 -19.17 -8.70 17.04
CA ARG A 59 -19.72 -7.71 17.99
C ARG A 59 -19.95 -6.35 17.32
N HIS A 60 -18.97 -5.86 16.57
CA HIS A 60 -19.07 -4.57 15.88
C HIS A 60 -20.23 -4.54 14.87
N VAL A 61 -20.38 -5.61 14.09
CA VAL A 61 -21.49 -5.77 13.15
C VAL A 61 -22.83 -5.81 13.87
N TYR A 62 -22.96 -6.58 14.97
CA TYR A 62 -24.20 -6.61 15.76
C TYR A 62 -24.54 -5.24 16.34
N GLU A 63 -23.57 -4.52 16.92
CA GLU A 63 -23.78 -3.18 17.46
C GLU A 63 -24.29 -2.17 16.41
N ARG A 64 -23.96 -2.38 15.13
CA ARG A 64 -24.50 -1.58 14.03
C ARG A 64 -25.88 -2.01 13.55
N LEU A 65 -26.11 -3.32 13.45
CA LEU A 65 -27.36 -3.87 12.94
C LEU A 65 -28.50 -3.75 13.95
N THR A 66 -28.18 -3.78 15.24
CA THR A 66 -29.13 -3.51 16.33
C THR A 66 -28.92 -2.08 16.82
N PRO A 67 -29.67 -1.07 16.34
CA PRO A 67 -29.65 0.23 17.00
C PRO A 67 -29.96 0.03 18.48
N SER A 68 -29.13 0.63 19.35
CA SER A 68 -29.29 0.60 20.81
C SER A 68 -30.76 0.82 21.23
N PRO A 69 -31.17 0.25 22.38
CA PRO A 69 -32.58 0.21 22.78
C PRO A 69 -33.19 1.61 22.80
N LEU A 70 -34.42 1.69 22.25
CA LEU A 70 -35.25 2.88 22.11
C LEU A 70 -35.11 3.83 23.32
N PRO A 71 -35.05 5.16 23.09
CA PRO A 71 -35.14 6.12 24.18
C PRO A 71 -36.40 5.82 25.00
N GLU A 72 -36.25 5.77 26.32
CA GLU A 72 -37.35 5.55 27.26
C GLU A 72 -38.54 6.45 26.86
N LEU A 73 -39.63 5.82 26.45
CA LEU A 73 -40.87 6.51 26.09
C LEU A 73 -41.27 7.39 27.28
N PRO A 74 -41.56 8.69 27.06
CA PRO A 74 -42.09 9.53 28.13
C PRO A 74 -43.40 8.91 28.63
N GLU A 75 -43.50 8.74 29.95
CA GLU A 75 -44.71 8.25 30.62
C GLU A 75 -45.93 9.00 30.08
N LEU A 76 -46.79 8.29 29.35
CA LEU A 76 -48.01 8.86 28.82
C LEU A 76 -48.92 9.24 29.99
N PRO A 77 -49.44 10.48 30.05
CA PRO A 77 -50.48 10.80 31.01
C PRO A 77 -51.74 10.01 30.64
N GLU A 78 -52.22 9.22 31.60
CA GLU A 78 -53.58 8.74 31.62
C GLU A 78 -54.50 9.95 31.46
N MET A 79 -55.38 9.96 30.45
CA MET A 79 -56.79 10.31 30.62
C MET A 79 -57.60 10.28 29.32
N ASN A 80 -58.68 9.50 29.42
CA ASN A 80 -60.06 9.78 29.02
C ASN A 80 -60.50 9.68 27.55
N SER A 81 -61.27 8.62 27.34
CA SER A 81 -62.41 8.43 26.45
C SER A 81 -63.24 9.68 26.13
N GLU A 82 -63.53 9.92 24.84
CA GLU A 82 -64.88 9.96 24.23
C GLU A 82 -64.85 10.40 22.74
N PRO A 83 -65.94 10.22 21.93
CA PRO A 83 -65.85 9.64 20.59
C PRO A 83 -66.15 10.57 19.39
N ALA A 84 -65.74 10.07 18.22
CA ALA A 84 -66.38 10.09 16.89
C ALA A 84 -67.01 11.38 16.33
N SER A 85 -66.45 11.85 15.20
CA SER A 85 -67.20 12.41 14.06
C SER A 85 -66.32 12.54 12.80
N GLU A 86 -66.63 11.75 11.76
CA GLU A 86 -66.48 12.10 10.33
C GLU A 86 -67.57 13.14 9.93
N PRO A 87 -67.68 13.72 8.70
CA PRO A 87 -67.04 13.40 7.40
C PRO A 87 -66.69 14.64 6.51
N GLU A 88 -66.46 14.35 5.21
CA GLU A 88 -66.49 15.20 3.99
C GLU A 88 -65.11 15.54 3.39
N ALA A 89 -64.69 14.92 2.27
CA ALA A 89 -65.18 15.03 0.88
C ALA A 89 -64.98 16.42 0.27
N ILE A 90 -63.89 16.61 -0.48
CA ILE A 90 -63.76 17.67 -1.49
C ILE A 90 -63.22 17.04 -2.78
N GLN A 91 -63.98 17.29 -3.85
CA GLN A 91 -63.70 16.94 -5.24
C GLN A 91 -62.83 18.03 -5.93
N GLU A 92 -62.14 17.55 -6.96
CA GLU A 92 -61.93 18.16 -8.29
C GLU A 92 -61.15 19.46 -8.54
N SER A 93 -60.51 19.41 -9.72
CA SER A 93 -59.97 20.48 -10.58
C SER A 93 -58.56 20.97 -10.21
N GLY A 94 -57.67 21.28 -11.15
CA GLY A 94 -57.70 21.33 -12.60
C GLY A 94 -56.27 21.64 -13.06
N GLU A 95 -55.85 21.10 -14.20
CA GLU A 95 -55.40 21.88 -15.36
C GLU A 95 -53.92 22.34 -15.35
N SER A 96 -53.22 21.79 -16.36
CA SER A 96 -52.19 22.39 -17.24
C SER A 96 -51.33 23.55 -16.75
N ASN A 97 -50.01 23.41 -16.96
CA ASN A 97 -49.16 24.35 -17.75
C ASN A 97 -47.75 23.73 -17.85
N GLU A 98 -47.28 23.45 -19.07
CA GLU A 98 -46.44 24.32 -19.93
C GLU A 98 -44.95 24.33 -19.54
N SER A 99 -44.17 23.79 -20.47
CA SER A 99 -42.84 24.23 -20.94
C SER A 99 -41.99 25.15 -20.07
N GLY A 100 -40.76 24.70 -19.81
CA GLY A 100 -39.58 25.54 -19.58
C GLY A 100 -38.36 24.61 -19.53
N GLU A 101 -37.61 24.47 -20.62
CA GLU A 101 -36.41 25.27 -20.96
C GLU A 101 -35.16 24.90 -20.15
N SER A 102 -34.08 24.82 -20.91
CA SER A 102 -32.69 24.49 -20.58
C SER A 102 -32.10 25.21 -19.37
N GLY A 103 -31.29 24.48 -18.60
CA GLY A 103 -30.21 24.99 -17.74
C GLY A 103 -29.28 23.82 -17.46
N GLU A 104 -28.20 23.65 -18.22
CA GLU A 104 -26.90 24.29 -18.01
C GLU A 104 -26.13 23.62 -16.86
N SER A 105 -25.03 22.99 -17.27
CA SER A 105 -24.04 22.25 -16.50
C SER A 105 -23.42 23.09 -15.38
N GLY A 106 -23.49 22.58 -14.15
CA GLY A 106 -22.66 23.01 -13.02
C GLY A 106 -21.93 21.81 -12.46
N GLU A 107 -20.79 21.47 -13.04
CA GLU A 107 -19.75 20.64 -12.39
C GLU A 107 -19.04 21.55 -11.39
N GLU A 108 -19.46 21.52 -10.13
CA GLU A 108 -18.70 22.08 -9.02
C GLU A 108 -17.61 21.06 -8.66
N ALA A 109 -16.43 21.23 -9.25
CA ALA A 109 -15.21 20.65 -8.75
C ALA A 109 -14.74 21.50 -7.57
N ASP A 110 -14.84 20.95 -6.37
CA ASP A 110 -14.19 21.44 -5.17
C ASP A 110 -12.67 21.25 -5.34
N ASP A 111 -12.06 22.21 -6.03
CA ASP A 111 -10.61 22.31 -6.23
C ASP A 111 -10.03 23.12 -5.07
N GLU A 112 -9.85 22.45 -3.93
CA GLU A 112 -9.12 22.95 -2.75
C GLU A 112 -7.64 23.19 -3.16
N ASN A 113 -7.40 24.33 -3.80
CA ASN A 113 -6.08 24.90 -4.00
C ASN A 113 -5.64 25.60 -2.72
N ASP A 114 -5.08 24.83 -1.79
CA ASP A 114 -4.25 25.34 -0.69
C ASP A 114 -2.87 25.73 -1.25
N ASP A 115 -2.82 26.87 -1.94
CA ASP A 115 -1.61 27.52 -2.49
C ASP A 115 -1.01 28.55 -1.50
N ASP A 116 -0.78 28.17 -0.25
CA ASP A 116 -0.09 29.02 0.73
C ASP A 116 1.10 28.27 1.37
N ASP A 117 2.24 28.25 0.67
CA ASP A 117 3.58 28.51 1.21
C ASP A 117 4.68 27.97 0.28
N MET A 118 5.44 28.84 -0.38
CA MET A 118 6.79 28.48 -0.84
C MET A 118 7.81 29.58 -0.51
N PRO A 119 8.62 29.41 0.55
CA PRO A 119 9.77 30.27 0.78
C PRO A 119 10.89 29.91 -0.20
N GLY A 120 11.52 30.95 -0.75
CA GLY A 120 12.74 30.83 -1.54
C GLY A 120 13.89 30.25 -0.71
N LEU A 121 14.09 28.95 -0.82
CA LEU A 121 15.26 28.24 -0.34
C LEU A 121 15.72 27.32 -1.46
N ILE A 122 17.03 27.35 -1.71
CA ILE A 122 17.81 26.58 -2.67
C ILE A 122 17.09 25.27 -3.00
N SER A 123 16.37 25.25 -4.14
CA SER A 123 15.61 24.07 -4.57
C SER A 123 16.60 22.91 -4.64
N SER A 124 16.45 21.93 -3.76
CA SER A 124 17.21 20.70 -3.90
C SER A 124 16.87 20.13 -5.27
N SER A 125 17.84 19.50 -5.93
CA SER A 125 17.60 18.83 -7.21
C SER A 125 16.46 17.80 -7.11
N PHE A 126 16.18 17.28 -5.90
CA PHE A 126 15.00 16.48 -5.60
C PHE A 126 13.69 17.24 -5.79
N CYS A 127 13.52 18.44 -5.21
CA CYS A 127 12.32 19.27 -5.39
C CYS A 127 12.06 19.61 -6.87
N GLU A 128 13.13 19.82 -7.66
CA GLU A 128 12.99 20.05 -9.11
C GLU A 128 12.42 18.82 -9.82
N ILE A 129 12.95 17.63 -9.52
CA ILE A 129 12.48 16.36 -10.11
C ILE A 129 11.05 16.07 -9.67
N GLU A 130 10.71 16.28 -8.39
CA GLU A 130 9.35 16.14 -7.86
C GLU A 130 8.37 17.03 -8.63
N HIS A 131 8.69 18.31 -8.79
CA HIS A 131 7.87 19.25 -9.55
C HIS A 131 7.73 18.83 -11.03
N MET A 132 8.79 18.29 -11.63
CA MET A 132 8.74 17.77 -13.00
C MET A 132 7.83 16.54 -13.13
N LEU A 133 7.85 15.64 -12.15
CA LEU A 133 6.96 14.49 -12.04
C LEU A 133 5.50 14.92 -11.88
N LYS A 134 5.20 16.02 -11.18
CA LYS A 134 3.83 16.54 -11.07
C LYS A 134 3.34 17.18 -12.38
N ASN A 135 4.17 18.03 -13.00
CA ASN A 135 3.70 19.00 -14.01
C ASN A 135 3.74 18.55 -15.49
N GLY A 136 3.50 17.26 -15.76
CA GLY A 136 3.48 16.75 -17.13
C GLY A 136 4.80 16.86 -17.90
N THR A 137 5.95 17.02 -17.22
CA THR A 137 7.24 17.22 -17.92
C THR A 137 7.60 15.99 -18.77
N PRO A 138 8.16 16.14 -19.98
CA PRO A 138 8.52 14.99 -20.81
C PRO A 138 9.52 14.05 -20.13
N ASP A 139 9.26 12.75 -20.23
CA ASP A 139 10.04 11.67 -19.58
C ASP A 139 11.55 11.80 -19.81
N MET A 140 11.97 12.11 -21.04
CA MET A 140 13.39 12.25 -21.39
C MET A 140 14.10 13.36 -20.57
N ARG A 141 13.37 14.42 -20.20
CA ARG A 141 13.94 15.48 -19.37
C ARG A 141 14.01 15.02 -17.91
N ILE A 142 12.98 14.34 -17.43
CA ILE A 142 12.94 13.76 -16.08
C ILE A 142 14.10 12.77 -15.90
N CYS A 143 14.24 11.78 -16.79
CA CYS A 143 15.34 10.79 -16.74
C CYS A 143 16.73 11.45 -16.71
N LYS A 144 16.94 12.53 -17.47
CA LYS A 144 18.21 13.26 -17.45
C LYS A 144 18.51 13.93 -16.12
N GLU A 145 17.51 14.52 -15.48
CA GLU A 145 17.70 15.13 -14.17
C GLU A 145 17.89 14.06 -13.09
N ILE A 146 17.16 12.94 -13.16
CA ILE A 146 17.36 11.78 -12.29
C ILE A 146 18.80 11.26 -12.39
N TRP A 147 19.31 11.10 -13.60
CA TRP A 147 20.68 10.67 -13.82
C TRP A 147 21.71 11.66 -13.27
N LYS A 148 21.52 12.98 -13.49
CA LYS A 148 22.43 13.98 -12.89
C LYS A 148 22.39 13.94 -11.37
N TYR A 149 21.20 13.76 -10.82
CA TYR A 149 20.96 13.69 -9.39
C TYR A 149 21.63 12.45 -8.77
N SER A 150 21.58 11.29 -9.44
CA SER A 150 22.27 10.07 -8.99
C SER A 150 23.78 10.23 -8.91
N GLN A 151 24.38 11.00 -9.82
CA GLN A 151 25.83 11.27 -9.80
C GLN A 151 26.25 12.20 -8.67
N GLN A 152 25.33 13.01 -8.13
CA GLN A 152 25.64 14.07 -7.17
C GLN A 152 25.31 13.67 -5.72
N ASN A 153 24.32 12.81 -5.52
CA ASN A 153 23.79 12.47 -4.20
C ASN A 153 23.75 10.96 -3.98
N ASN A 154 23.90 10.53 -2.73
CA ASN A 154 23.57 9.17 -2.32
C ASN A 154 22.04 9.06 -2.15
N ALA A 155 21.38 9.13 -3.29
CA ALA A 155 19.98 9.46 -3.53
C ALA A 155 18.93 8.49 -2.95
N GLN A 156 19.35 7.37 -2.37
CA GLN A 156 18.44 6.45 -1.67
C GLN A 156 17.81 7.06 -0.42
N SER A 157 18.38 8.15 0.11
CA SER A 157 17.99 8.71 1.42
C SER A 157 17.13 9.97 1.36
N GLU A 158 17.05 10.64 0.22
CA GLU A 158 16.22 11.84 0.11
C GLU A 158 14.76 11.45 -0.09
N THR A 159 13.92 12.02 0.75
CA THR A 159 12.49 11.78 0.80
C THR A 159 11.77 13.11 0.93
N ASP A 160 10.52 13.17 0.46
CA ASP A 160 9.65 14.31 0.73
C ASP A 160 9.25 14.35 2.23
N ASP A 161 8.48 15.36 2.64
CA ASP A 161 7.99 15.50 4.02
C ASP A 161 7.12 14.31 4.49
N HIS A 162 6.66 13.47 3.56
CA HIS A 162 5.88 12.25 3.82
C HIS A 162 6.75 10.98 3.79
N GLY A 163 8.08 11.10 3.72
CA GLY A 163 8.99 9.96 3.63
C GLY A 163 9.00 9.31 2.24
N ARG A 164 8.38 9.93 1.23
CA ARG A 164 8.29 9.35 -0.11
C ARG A 164 9.60 9.56 -0.86
N THR A 165 10.23 8.44 -1.21
CA THR A 165 11.33 8.43 -2.18
C THR A 165 10.88 8.84 -3.58
N LEU A 166 11.84 9.07 -4.46
CA LEU A 166 11.61 9.37 -5.87
C LEU A 166 10.76 8.30 -6.59
N MET A 167 10.92 7.02 -6.21
CA MET A 167 10.15 5.92 -6.78
C MET A 167 8.65 6.03 -6.44
N HIS A 168 8.30 6.39 -5.20
CA HIS A 168 6.91 6.59 -4.81
C HIS A 168 6.25 7.71 -5.62
N LEU A 169 6.97 8.82 -5.81
CA LEU A 169 6.50 9.96 -6.59
C LEU A 169 6.31 9.59 -8.07
N ALA A 170 7.25 8.83 -8.65
CA ALA A 170 7.14 8.34 -10.02
C ALA A 170 5.92 7.43 -10.20
N LEU A 171 5.68 6.49 -9.29
CA LEU A 171 4.52 5.60 -9.34
C LEU A 171 3.19 6.32 -9.06
N ARG A 172 3.20 7.41 -8.30
CA ARG A 172 2.00 8.20 -8.05
C ARG A 172 1.58 9.03 -9.27
N TYR A 173 2.55 9.70 -9.91
CA TYR A 173 2.25 10.69 -10.96
C TYR A 173 2.54 10.22 -12.39
N ARG A 174 3.34 9.17 -12.57
CA ARG A 174 3.85 8.67 -13.86
C ARG A 174 3.97 7.13 -13.89
N SER A 175 2.99 6.42 -13.32
CA SER A 175 3.00 4.94 -13.30
C SER A 175 2.97 4.28 -14.69
N ASP A 176 2.63 5.04 -15.72
CA ASP A 176 2.60 4.64 -17.13
C ASP A 176 3.96 4.80 -17.83
N SER A 177 4.87 5.60 -17.27
CA SER A 177 6.19 5.85 -17.85
C SER A 177 7.21 4.80 -17.40
N TYR A 178 7.29 3.71 -18.16
CA TYR A 178 8.30 2.67 -17.95
C TYR A 178 9.74 3.24 -17.93
N ARG A 179 10.02 4.25 -18.78
CA ARG A 179 11.36 4.86 -18.87
C ARG A 179 11.81 5.50 -17.55
N ILE A 180 10.90 6.19 -16.87
CA ILE A 180 11.19 6.84 -15.59
C ILE A 180 11.43 5.77 -14.54
N ILE A 181 10.56 4.75 -14.47
CA ILE A 181 10.67 3.64 -13.51
C ILE A 181 11.99 2.88 -13.69
N ASP A 182 12.34 2.53 -14.93
CA ASP A 182 13.59 1.82 -15.26
C ASP A 182 14.80 2.65 -14.87
N THR A 183 14.81 3.95 -15.22
CA THR A 183 15.92 4.84 -14.88
C THR A 183 16.11 4.93 -13.36
N ILE A 184 15.02 4.96 -12.59
CA ILE A 184 15.10 5.02 -11.12
C ILE A 184 15.66 3.70 -10.55
N LEU A 185 15.21 2.54 -11.04
CA LEU A 185 15.70 1.23 -10.57
C LEU A 185 17.16 0.99 -10.95
N GLU A 186 17.58 1.42 -12.14
CA GLU A 186 18.96 1.28 -12.61
C GLU A 186 19.93 2.19 -11.85
N GLU A 187 19.51 3.41 -11.52
CA GLU A 187 20.37 4.39 -10.86
C GLU A 187 20.37 4.27 -9.32
N PHE A 188 19.32 3.68 -8.73
CA PHE A 188 19.17 3.57 -7.27
C PHE A 188 18.86 2.15 -6.81
N GLU A 189 19.91 1.37 -6.54
CA GLU A 189 19.78 -0.01 -6.07
C GLU A 189 19.06 -0.11 -4.70
N GLY A 190 17.99 -0.90 -4.57
CA GLY A 190 17.32 -1.09 -3.28
C GLY A 190 16.27 -0.02 -2.94
N ILE A 191 16.04 0.96 -3.81
CA ILE A 191 14.99 1.98 -3.63
C ILE A 191 13.59 1.36 -3.52
N GLU A 192 13.38 0.18 -4.12
CA GLU A 192 12.16 -0.63 -4.07
C GLU A 192 11.84 -1.19 -2.68
N THR A 193 12.82 -1.20 -1.77
CA THR A 193 12.71 -1.74 -0.41
C THR A 193 12.42 -0.67 0.65
N ILE A 194 12.51 0.61 0.27
CA ILE A 194 12.40 1.75 1.19
C ILE A 194 10.92 2.12 1.31
N PRO A 195 10.30 2.01 2.49
CA PRO A 195 8.93 2.47 2.71
C PRO A 195 8.87 3.98 2.93
N ASP A 196 7.68 4.56 2.73
CA ASP A 196 7.36 5.91 3.20
C ASP A 196 6.98 5.94 4.70
N ASN A 197 6.53 7.09 5.21
CA ASN A 197 6.19 7.26 6.62
C ASN A 197 4.97 6.42 7.08
N GLU A 198 4.17 5.89 6.16
CA GLU A 198 3.01 5.02 6.44
C GLU A 198 3.36 3.54 6.21
N ASP A 199 4.65 3.20 6.14
CA ASP A 199 5.15 1.88 5.76
C ASP A 199 4.72 1.44 4.34
N TRP A 200 4.31 2.37 3.47
CA TRP A 200 3.98 2.03 2.09
C TRP A 200 5.27 1.89 1.28
N LEU A 201 5.58 0.66 0.93
CA LEU A 201 6.54 0.36 -0.14
C LEU A 201 6.09 0.86 -1.52
N PRO A 202 7.02 1.04 -2.48
CA PRO A 202 6.72 1.34 -3.87
C PRO A 202 5.70 0.39 -4.50
N LEU A 203 5.72 -0.90 -4.15
CA LEU A 203 4.75 -1.86 -4.67
C LEU A 203 3.30 -1.54 -4.25
N HIS A 204 3.06 -0.94 -3.08
CA HIS A 204 1.72 -0.48 -2.68
C HIS A 204 1.23 0.68 -3.56
N TYR A 205 2.13 1.61 -3.92
CA TYR A 205 1.82 2.68 -4.85
C TYR A 205 1.54 2.15 -6.25
N ALA A 206 2.33 1.19 -6.74
CA ALA A 206 2.07 0.54 -8.02
C ALA A 206 0.72 -0.19 -8.01
N ALA A 207 0.40 -0.91 -6.93
CA ALA A 207 -0.90 -1.57 -6.78
C ALA A 207 -2.08 -0.58 -6.80
N ARG A 208 -1.88 0.64 -6.27
CA ARG A 208 -2.91 1.69 -6.19
C ARG A 208 -3.08 2.52 -7.46
N TYR A 209 -1.97 2.87 -8.12
CA TYR A 209 -1.93 3.91 -9.16
C TYR A 209 -1.55 3.37 -10.54
N ALA A 210 -0.99 2.16 -10.65
CA ALA A 210 -0.60 1.63 -11.94
C ALA A 210 -1.82 1.24 -12.79
N GLN A 211 -1.81 1.72 -14.02
CA GLN A 211 -2.78 1.33 -15.05
C GLN A 211 -2.27 0.19 -15.94
N THR A 212 -0.98 -0.15 -15.81
CA THR A 212 -0.35 -1.22 -16.57
C THR A 212 0.34 -2.20 -15.65
N LEU A 213 0.49 -3.45 -16.11
CA LEU A 213 1.14 -4.51 -15.36
C LEU A 213 2.66 -4.32 -15.22
N TYR A 214 3.25 -3.40 -16.00
CA TYR A 214 4.69 -3.19 -16.08
C TYR A 214 5.34 -2.82 -14.72
N PRO A 215 4.99 -1.69 -14.07
CA PRO A 215 5.61 -1.29 -12.79
C PRO A 215 5.51 -2.37 -11.72
N VAL A 216 4.39 -3.08 -11.66
CA VAL A 216 4.13 -4.12 -10.66
C VAL A 216 5.06 -5.31 -10.87
N LYS A 217 5.27 -5.73 -12.13
CA LYS A 217 6.20 -6.82 -12.46
C LYS A 217 7.64 -6.45 -12.15
N GLU A 218 8.05 -5.24 -12.50
CA GLU A 218 9.43 -4.81 -12.33
C GLU A 218 9.77 -4.71 -10.84
N LEU A 219 8.92 -4.07 -10.05
CA LEU A 219 9.10 -4.01 -8.59
C LEU A 219 9.09 -5.40 -7.95
N HIS A 220 8.23 -6.31 -8.42
CA HIS A 220 8.21 -7.69 -7.92
C HIS A 220 9.47 -8.48 -8.31
N TYR A 221 10.06 -8.20 -9.47
CA TYR A 221 11.31 -8.83 -9.90
C TYR A 221 12.48 -8.43 -8.99
N TRP A 222 12.60 -7.13 -8.67
CA TRP A 222 13.67 -6.62 -7.80
C TRP A 222 13.44 -6.99 -6.33
N TYR A 223 12.19 -6.91 -5.84
CA TYR A 223 11.86 -7.22 -4.46
C TYR A 223 10.62 -8.12 -4.34
N PRO A 224 10.77 -9.45 -4.51
CA PRO A 224 9.64 -10.38 -4.57
C PRO A 224 8.89 -10.49 -3.24
N GLU A 225 9.57 -10.31 -2.10
CA GLU A 225 8.97 -10.39 -0.77
C GLU A 225 8.00 -9.24 -0.47
N ALA A 226 8.07 -8.13 -1.23
CA ALA A 226 7.20 -6.97 -1.07
C ALA A 226 5.70 -7.32 -1.09
N VAL A 227 5.32 -8.39 -1.81
CA VAL A 227 3.92 -8.83 -1.91
C VAL A 227 3.33 -9.30 -0.58
N LEU A 228 4.18 -9.63 0.40
CA LEU A 228 3.80 -10.08 1.74
C LEU A 228 3.97 -8.98 2.81
N LYS A 229 4.49 -7.82 2.43
CA LYS A 229 4.65 -6.69 3.35
C LYS A 229 3.32 -5.97 3.52
N PHE A 230 3.13 -5.45 4.72
CA PHE A 230 1.93 -4.72 5.09
C PHE A 230 2.29 -3.26 5.33
N THR A 231 1.35 -2.36 5.03
CA THR A 231 1.42 -0.96 5.47
C THR A 231 1.23 -0.86 6.99
N ASP A 232 1.34 0.35 7.52
CA ASP A 232 1.06 0.69 8.93
C ASP A 232 -0.36 0.27 9.40
N VAL A 233 -1.36 0.36 8.52
CA VAL A 233 -2.74 -0.10 8.74
C VAL A 233 -2.89 -1.63 8.62
N GLY A 234 -1.82 -2.34 8.25
CA GLY A 234 -1.87 -3.80 8.10
C GLY A 234 -2.47 -4.27 6.76
N VAL A 235 -2.42 -3.43 5.71
CA VAL A 235 -3.01 -3.75 4.41
C VAL A 235 -1.92 -4.16 3.42
N PRO A 236 -2.01 -5.35 2.77
CA PRO A 236 -1.02 -5.76 1.76
C PRO A 236 -1.34 -5.19 0.37
N PRO A 237 -0.36 -5.18 -0.57
CA PRO A 237 -0.55 -4.60 -1.91
C PRO A 237 -1.74 -5.17 -2.69
N VAL A 238 -2.01 -6.47 -2.54
CA VAL A 238 -3.11 -7.15 -3.24
C VAL A 238 -4.49 -6.63 -2.83
N VAL A 239 -4.67 -6.28 -1.55
CA VAL A 239 -5.95 -5.72 -1.06
C VAL A 239 -6.12 -4.29 -1.59
N ILE A 240 -5.05 -3.49 -1.59
CA ILE A 240 -5.05 -2.14 -2.16
C ILE A 240 -5.49 -2.15 -3.63
N ALA A 241 -4.92 -3.07 -4.44
CA ALA A 241 -5.28 -3.21 -5.85
C ALA A 241 -6.76 -3.55 -6.05
N ARG A 242 -7.34 -4.37 -5.18
CA ARG A 242 -8.78 -4.71 -5.24
C ARG A 242 -9.66 -3.53 -4.84
N CYS A 243 -9.34 -2.85 -3.74
CA CYS A 243 -10.13 -1.73 -3.23
C CYS A 243 -10.13 -0.52 -4.16
N ARG A 244 -9.11 -0.38 -5.01
CA ARG A 244 -8.95 0.76 -5.93
C ARG A 244 -9.35 0.44 -7.36
N GLU A 245 -10.00 -0.71 -7.58
CA GLU A 245 -10.44 -1.18 -8.89
C GLU A 245 -9.30 -1.19 -9.93
N SER A 246 -8.09 -1.54 -9.49
CA SER A 246 -6.94 -1.64 -10.37
C SER A 246 -7.20 -2.68 -11.46
N PRO A 247 -6.58 -2.55 -12.64
CA PRO A 247 -6.74 -3.49 -13.74
C PRO A 247 -6.66 -4.95 -13.29
N LYS A 248 -7.60 -5.77 -13.75
CA LYS A 248 -7.71 -7.18 -13.36
C LYS A 248 -6.39 -7.94 -13.49
N GLU A 249 -5.61 -7.61 -14.52
CA GLU A 249 -4.29 -8.19 -14.77
C GLU A 249 -3.30 -7.98 -13.61
N ILE A 250 -3.33 -6.81 -12.97
CA ILE A 250 -2.51 -6.49 -11.80
C ILE A 250 -2.98 -7.30 -10.59
N VAL A 251 -4.29 -7.35 -10.35
CA VAL A 251 -4.88 -8.10 -9.23
C VAL A 251 -4.55 -9.59 -9.38
N ASP A 252 -4.77 -10.17 -10.56
CA ASP A 252 -4.49 -11.58 -10.84
C ASP A 252 -3.01 -11.91 -10.63
N PHE A 253 -2.11 -11.02 -11.09
CA PHE A 253 -0.67 -11.16 -10.88
C PHE A 253 -0.30 -11.12 -9.39
N LEU A 254 -0.78 -10.13 -8.63
CA LEU A 254 -0.49 -9.99 -7.20
C LEU A 254 -1.04 -11.17 -6.39
N VAL A 255 -2.24 -11.66 -6.72
CA VAL A 255 -2.82 -12.87 -6.10
C VAL A 255 -1.94 -14.09 -6.37
N ALA A 256 -1.47 -14.28 -7.60
CA ALA A 256 -0.59 -15.39 -7.96
C ALA A 256 0.76 -15.29 -7.23
N ALA A 257 1.38 -14.12 -7.25
CA ALA A 257 2.65 -13.85 -6.57
C ALA A 257 2.55 -14.06 -5.05
N THR A 258 1.45 -13.62 -4.43
CA THR A 258 1.21 -13.82 -2.99
C THR A 258 1.08 -15.31 -2.65
N LYS A 259 0.37 -16.10 -3.47
CA LYS A 259 0.26 -17.55 -3.27
C LYS A 259 1.61 -18.24 -3.40
N GLN A 260 2.40 -17.84 -4.39
CA GLN A 260 3.74 -18.37 -4.59
C GLN A 260 4.65 -18.05 -3.40
N ALA A 261 4.71 -16.79 -2.98
CA ALA A 261 5.53 -16.36 -1.84
C ALA A 261 5.15 -17.07 -0.53
N LYS A 262 3.85 -17.29 -0.27
CA LYS A 262 3.38 -18.08 0.89
C LYS A 262 3.82 -19.56 0.80
N ALA A 263 3.77 -20.15 -0.39
CA ALA A 263 4.23 -21.52 -0.61
C ALA A 263 5.75 -21.65 -0.39
N ASP A 264 6.51 -20.68 -0.87
CA ASP A 264 7.97 -20.63 -0.73
C ASP A 264 8.37 -20.42 0.74
N ALA A 265 7.67 -19.55 1.48
CA ALA A 265 7.88 -19.37 2.91
C ALA A 265 7.64 -20.68 3.70
N LYS A 266 6.54 -21.40 3.40
CA LYS A 266 6.24 -22.69 4.02
C LYS A 266 7.25 -23.78 3.66
N ALA A 267 7.76 -23.76 2.42
CA ALA A 267 8.81 -24.68 1.99
C ALA A 267 10.14 -24.40 2.72
N ALA A 268 10.47 -23.11 2.91
CA ALA A 268 11.66 -22.68 3.65
C ALA A 268 11.57 -23.08 5.13
N GLU A 269 10.42 -22.90 5.78
CA GLU A 269 10.17 -23.33 7.17
C GLU A 269 10.38 -24.85 7.34
N LYS A 270 9.77 -25.66 6.47
CA LYS A 270 9.95 -27.12 6.47
C LYS A 270 11.40 -27.53 6.22
N ALA A 271 12.13 -26.81 5.38
CA ALA A 271 13.54 -27.07 5.11
C ALA A 271 14.45 -26.70 6.30
N ALA A 272 14.07 -25.72 7.12
CA ALA A 272 14.76 -25.35 8.35
C ALA A 272 14.57 -26.43 9.44
N GLU A 273 13.35 -26.96 9.60
CA GLU A 273 13.07 -28.03 10.57
C GLU A 273 13.84 -29.32 10.28
N CYS A 274 14.01 -29.69 9.00
CA CYS A 274 14.74 -30.88 8.58
C CYS A 274 16.22 -30.87 9.03
N GLN A 275 16.82 -29.69 9.12
CA GLN A 275 18.25 -29.52 9.47
C GLN A 275 18.53 -29.68 10.98
N ILE A 276 17.50 -29.74 11.82
CA ILE A 276 17.64 -29.89 13.29
C ILE A 276 17.65 -31.38 13.70
N SER A 277 17.33 -32.32 12.80
CA SER A 277 17.22 -33.75 13.13
C SER A 277 18.51 -34.58 12.99
N GLU A 278 19.63 -33.99 12.56
CA GLU A 278 20.94 -34.66 12.65
C GLU A 278 21.69 -34.21 13.92
N PRO A 279 21.76 -35.04 14.98
CA PRO A 279 22.42 -34.68 16.24
C PRO A 279 23.97 -34.57 16.17
N GLY A 280 24.55 -34.36 14.98
CA GLY A 280 25.99 -34.23 14.76
C GLY A 280 26.45 -32.92 14.10
N SER A 281 25.55 -32.06 13.61
CA SER A 281 25.90 -30.99 12.65
C SER A 281 25.73 -29.56 13.17
N VAL A 282 25.49 -29.37 14.47
CA VAL A 282 25.28 -28.04 15.10
C VAL A 282 26.50 -27.10 14.96
N ALA A 283 27.67 -27.63 14.59
CA ALA A 283 28.87 -26.84 14.32
C ALA A 283 28.87 -26.14 12.94
N LEU A 284 27.98 -26.51 12.00
CA LEU A 284 27.96 -25.93 10.64
C LEU A 284 26.78 -24.98 10.37
N LEU A 285 25.80 -24.91 11.28
CA LEU A 285 24.61 -24.05 11.09
C LEU A 285 24.87 -22.57 11.39
N PHE A 286 25.96 -22.22 12.07
CA PHE A 286 26.39 -20.82 12.22
C PHE A 286 27.19 -20.29 11.02
N ASP A 287 27.67 -21.14 10.12
CA ASP A 287 28.47 -20.70 8.97
C ASP A 287 27.62 -20.30 7.76
N ARG A 288 26.33 -20.67 7.70
CA ARG A 288 25.53 -20.46 6.48
C ARG A 288 24.87 -19.09 6.35
N ASN A 289 24.53 -18.42 7.47
CA ASN A 289 24.11 -17.01 7.44
C ASN A 289 25.28 -16.04 7.18
N ARG A 290 26.53 -16.52 7.28
CA ARG A 290 27.74 -15.79 6.88
C ARG A 290 28.05 -15.91 5.38
N ILE A 291 27.41 -16.83 4.67
CA ILE A 291 27.67 -17.07 3.23
C ILE A 291 26.88 -16.11 2.34
N ILE A 292 25.69 -15.65 2.76
CA ILE A 292 24.90 -14.68 1.97
C ILE A 292 25.52 -13.28 2.04
N GLU A 293 26.15 -12.89 3.16
CA GLU A 293 26.93 -11.65 3.20
C GLU A 293 28.25 -11.75 2.39
N ASN A 294 28.79 -12.96 2.20
CA ASN A 294 30.07 -13.18 1.50
C ASN A 294 30.01 -13.09 -0.03
N GLU A 295 28.85 -13.30 -0.67
CA GLU A 295 28.75 -13.17 -2.14
C GLU A 295 28.86 -11.71 -2.59
N ARG A 296 28.42 -10.74 -1.76
CA ARG A 296 28.68 -9.29 -2.00
C ARG A 296 30.14 -8.88 -1.73
N TYR A 297 30.87 -9.59 -0.87
CA TYR A 297 32.30 -9.34 -0.64
C TYR A 297 33.20 -9.93 -1.72
N HIS A 298 32.76 -10.94 -2.47
CA HIS A 298 33.58 -11.56 -3.50
C HIS A 298 33.88 -10.61 -4.68
N ASP A 299 32.91 -9.80 -5.09
CA ASP A 299 33.11 -8.81 -6.17
C ASP A 299 33.98 -7.64 -5.72
N ALA A 300 33.79 -7.15 -4.49
CA ALA A 300 34.66 -6.13 -3.89
C ALA A 300 36.10 -6.64 -3.68
N PHE A 301 36.27 -7.91 -3.32
CA PHE A 301 37.58 -8.53 -3.10
C PHE A 301 38.33 -8.77 -4.43
N LEU A 302 37.64 -9.18 -5.50
CA LEU A 302 38.20 -9.29 -6.85
C LEU A 302 38.67 -7.93 -7.39
N LEU A 303 37.88 -6.87 -7.19
CA LEU A 303 38.27 -5.51 -7.55
C LEU A 303 39.51 -5.02 -6.77
N ALA A 304 39.58 -5.31 -5.47
CA ALA A 304 40.75 -4.97 -4.65
C ALA A 304 42.02 -5.71 -5.09
N LEU A 305 41.94 -7.00 -5.44
CA LEU A 305 43.08 -7.77 -5.95
C LEU A 305 43.56 -7.28 -7.32
N LEU A 306 42.63 -6.91 -8.20
CA LEU A 306 42.99 -6.31 -9.49
C LEU A 306 43.71 -4.96 -9.30
N ALA A 307 43.24 -4.12 -8.38
CA ALA A 307 43.88 -2.84 -8.07
C ALA A 307 45.30 -3.02 -7.51
N ILE A 308 45.50 -3.97 -6.60
CA ILE A 308 46.84 -4.30 -6.05
C ILE A 308 47.76 -4.84 -7.15
N GLY A 309 47.23 -5.72 -8.02
CA GLY A 309 47.98 -6.28 -9.15
C GLY A 309 48.47 -5.21 -10.13
N VAL A 310 47.59 -4.29 -10.52
CA VAL A 310 47.93 -3.15 -11.40
C VAL A 310 49.01 -2.27 -10.77
N PHE A 311 48.90 -1.98 -9.46
CA PHE A 311 49.90 -1.18 -8.77
C PHE A 311 51.29 -1.85 -8.76
N PHE A 312 51.33 -3.17 -8.53
CA PHE A 312 52.57 -3.93 -8.54
C PHE A 312 53.23 -3.96 -9.92
N ILE A 313 52.43 -4.17 -10.98
CA ILE A 313 52.91 -4.16 -12.36
C ILE A 313 53.47 -2.77 -12.72
N CYS A 314 52.75 -1.69 -12.39
CA CYS A 314 53.22 -0.32 -12.62
C CYS A 314 54.53 -0.03 -11.89
N THR A 315 54.70 -0.51 -10.64
CA THR A 315 55.92 -0.30 -9.85
C THR A 315 57.12 -1.06 -10.43
N ILE A 316 56.90 -2.29 -10.93
CA ILE A 316 57.94 -3.08 -11.59
C ILE A 316 58.36 -2.40 -12.91
N LEU A 317 57.39 -1.97 -13.72
CA LEU A 317 57.68 -1.27 -14.98
C LEU A 317 58.45 0.04 -14.75
N ALA A 318 58.07 0.83 -13.75
CA ALA A 318 58.77 2.05 -13.38
C ALA A 318 60.22 1.78 -12.93
N ARG A 319 60.48 0.68 -12.22
CA ARG A 319 61.84 0.27 -11.82
C ARG A 319 62.69 -0.29 -12.96
N THR A 320 62.07 -0.88 -13.99
CA THR A 320 62.82 -1.36 -15.17
C THR A 320 63.11 -0.27 -16.19
N LEU A 321 62.36 0.84 -16.17
CA LEU A 321 62.52 1.97 -17.08
C LEU A 321 63.42 3.08 -16.53
N ALA A 322 63.71 3.09 -15.22
CA ALA A 322 64.66 3.98 -14.56
C ALA A 322 66.06 3.36 -14.49
#